data_AF-A0A8J7W3N3-F1
#
_entry.id   AF-A0A8J7W3N3-F1
#
_cell.length_a   1.000
_cell.length_b   1.000
_cell.length_c   1.000
_cell.angle_alpha   90.00
_cell.angle_beta   90.00
_cell.angle_gamma   90.00
#
_symmetry.space_group_name_H-M   'P 1'
#
loop_
_entity.id
_entity.type
_entity.pdbx_description
1 polymer ?
#
loop_
_entity_poly.entity_id
_entity_poly.type
_entity_poly.pdbx_seq_one_letter_code
_entity_poly.pdbx_strand_id
1 'polypeptide(L)'
;MNLKKKDKIRNAGIARNSFVTKRAETKVSALADLFKVAAGERWVQTESGVLQRKLFFSGFHYLDSLQLVYNWENRFMSVNYNLQMISAFPTDNNRFEETNDCLFTLNCTQNGFRGKRNYSWKCSQWKEDESKLNAYIERLNNPFILDRLDALDIMEMEIRHKGSWDYWRVSCESMIGSATWILIPPVLSMITPKPEECFKFLELYELLGDALVNNKI
;
A
#
# COMPACT_ATOMS: atom_id res chain seq x y z
N MET A 1 -16.55 -4.06 20.05
CA MET A 1 -15.94 -3.37 18.90
C MET A 1 -14.86 -4.31 18.32
N ASN A 2 -15.18 -5.04 17.24
CA ASN A 2 -14.42 -6.23 16.80
C ASN A 2 -13.32 -5.85 15.79
N LEU A 3 -12.08 -5.70 16.25
CA LEU A 3 -10.89 -5.34 15.44
C LEU A 3 -10.31 -6.51 14.60
N LYS A 4 -10.98 -7.66 14.51
CA LYS A 4 -10.43 -8.89 13.89
C LYS A 4 -10.56 -9.01 12.35
N LYS A 5 -10.85 -7.95 11.59
CA LYS A 5 -11.18 -8.06 10.15
C LYS A 5 -10.24 -7.36 9.15
N LYS A 6 -9.11 -6.78 9.56
CA LYS A 6 -8.21 -6.08 8.62
C LYS A 6 -7.09 -6.93 8.00
N ASP A 7 -6.88 -8.18 8.43
CA ASP A 7 -5.81 -9.03 7.89
C ASP A 7 -6.15 -9.75 6.57
N LYS A 8 -7.40 -9.71 6.10
CA LYS A 8 -7.84 -10.47 4.92
C LYS A 8 -8.01 -9.56 3.72
N ILE A 9 -7.38 -9.94 2.60
CA ILE A 9 -7.88 -9.59 1.25
C ILE A 9 -9.38 -9.81 1.29
N ARG A 10 -10.15 -8.72 1.20
CA ARG A 10 -11.60 -8.79 1.40
C ARG A 10 -12.20 -9.34 0.12
N ASN A 11 -12.53 -10.62 0.16
CA ASN A 11 -13.49 -11.25 -0.73
C ASN A 11 -13.15 -11.24 -2.24
N ALA A 12 -11.89 -11.03 -2.64
CA ALA A 12 -11.49 -11.12 -4.06
C ALA A 12 -11.90 -12.48 -4.68
N GLY A 13 -11.77 -13.57 -3.91
CA GLY A 13 -12.20 -14.92 -4.33
C GLY A 13 -13.71 -15.18 -4.27
N ILE A 14 -14.53 -14.22 -3.81
CA ILE A 14 -16.01 -14.33 -3.75
C ILE A 14 -16.66 -13.51 -4.88
N ALA A 15 -15.86 -12.79 -5.68
CA ALA A 15 -16.36 -11.97 -6.77
C ALA A 15 -17.14 -12.83 -7.77
N ARG A 16 -18.38 -12.43 -8.08
CA ARG A 16 -19.21 -13.09 -9.10
C ARG A 16 -18.57 -12.91 -10.47
N ASN A 17 -18.70 -13.88 -11.37
CA ASN A 17 -18.32 -13.73 -12.78
C ASN A 17 -19.28 -12.76 -13.51
N SER A 18 -19.22 -11.49 -13.16
CA SER A 18 -20.06 -10.40 -13.66
C SER A 18 -19.28 -9.52 -14.63
N PHE A 19 -20.00 -8.77 -15.48
CA PHE A 19 -19.39 -7.79 -16.38
C PHE A 19 -18.52 -6.77 -15.62
N VAL A 20 -18.94 -6.35 -14.43
CA VAL A 20 -18.21 -5.39 -13.59
C VAL A 20 -16.87 -5.99 -13.11
N THR A 21 -16.87 -7.27 -12.74
CA THR A 21 -15.65 -7.99 -12.31
C THR A 21 -14.67 -8.15 -13.46
N LYS A 22 -15.15 -8.52 -14.66
CA LYS A 22 -14.30 -8.58 -15.87
C LYS A 22 -13.66 -7.22 -16.19
N ARG A 23 -14.40 -6.13 -16.01
CA ARG A 23 -13.85 -4.78 -16.21
C ARG A 23 -12.80 -4.44 -15.15
N ALA A 24 -13.04 -4.78 -13.88
CA ALA A 24 -12.06 -4.59 -12.80
C ALA A 24 -10.77 -5.38 -13.05
N GLU A 25 -10.86 -6.61 -13.59
CA GLU A 25 -9.70 -7.39 -14.05
C GLU A 25 -8.89 -6.68 -15.13
N THR A 26 -9.56 -6.12 -16.14
CA THR A 26 -8.86 -5.32 -17.17
C THR A 26 -8.18 -4.10 -16.56
N LYS A 27 -8.82 -3.43 -15.58
CA LYS A 27 -8.26 -2.25 -14.91
C LYS A 27 -7.01 -2.58 -14.09
N VAL A 28 -7.02 -3.64 -13.29
CA VAL A 28 -5.84 -4.03 -12.49
C VAL A 28 -4.70 -4.52 -13.37
N SER A 29 -5.02 -5.15 -14.52
CA SER A 29 -4.01 -5.55 -15.51
C SER A 29 -3.34 -4.34 -16.14
N ALA A 30 -4.13 -3.36 -16.61
CA ALA A 30 -3.59 -2.13 -17.18
C ALA A 30 -2.75 -1.35 -16.17
N LEU A 31 -3.15 -1.33 -14.89
CA LEU A 31 -2.35 -0.73 -13.83
C LEU A 31 -1.02 -1.48 -13.62
N ALA A 32 -1.05 -2.81 -13.61
CA ALA A 32 0.16 -3.61 -13.53
C ALA A 32 1.10 -3.34 -14.72
N ASP A 33 0.57 -3.13 -15.92
CA ASP A 33 1.37 -2.76 -17.08
C ASP A 33 2.05 -1.38 -16.91
N LEU A 34 1.37 -0.40 -16.29
CA LEU A 34 1.98 0.90 -15.96
C LEU A 34 3.12 0.74 -14.95
N PHE A 35 2.95 -0.06 -13.91
CA PHE A 35 4.03 -0.35 -12.95
C PHE A 35 5.18 -1.13 -13.57
N LYS A 36 4.88 -2.04 -14.51
CA LYS A 36 5.91 -2.73 -15.29
C LYS A 36 6.74 -1.74 -16.10
N VAL A 37 6.09 -0.81 -16.80
CA VAL A 37 6.79 0.24 -17.55
C VAL A 37 7.61 1.13 -16.62
N ALA A 38 7.08 1.47 -15.45
CA ALA A 38 7.80 2.27 -14.44
C ALA A 38 8.97 1.51 -13.79
N ALA A 39 8.90 0.19 -13.65
CA ALA A 39 10.03 -0.59 -13.17
C ALA A 39 11.13 -0.75 -14.24
N GLY A 40 10.80 -0.60 -15.52
CA GLY A 40 11.74 -0.74 -16.63
C GLY A 40 12.41 -2.12 -16.63
N GLU A 41 13.73 -2.15 -16.73
CA GLU A 41 14.54 -3.38 -16.71
C GLU A 41 14.50 -4.12 -15.36
N ARG A 42 14.04 -3.46 -14.28
CA ARG A 42 13.92 -4.07 -12.97
C ARG A 42 12.73 -5.03 -12.87
N TRP A 43 11.76 -4.97 -13.78
CA TRP A 43 10.63 -5.90 -13.78
C TRP A 43 11.05 -7.30 -14.25
N VAL A 44 10.64 -8.33 -13.50
CA VAL A 44 10.96 -9.73 -13.81
C VAL A 44 9.74 -10.46 -14.36
N GLN A 45 8.64 -10.48 -13.61
CA GLN A 45 7.43 -11.20 -13.96
C GLN A 45 6.20 -10.62 -13.27
N THR A 46 5.02 -10.96 -13.79
CA THR A 46 3.74 -10.62 -13.18
C THR A 46 2.89 -11.88 -13.00
N GLU A 47 2.59 -12.25 -11.76
CA GLU A 47 1.63 -13.29 -11.45
C GLU A 47 0.21 -12.72 -11.47
N SER A 48 -0.69 -13.43 -12.15
CA SER A 48 -2.10 -13.05 -12.26
C SER A 48 -2.97 -13.95 -11.39
N GLY A 49 -3.88 -13.34 -10.64
CA GLY A 49 -4.97 -14.05 -9.99
C GLY A 49 -6.27 -13.25 -10.04
N VAL A 50 -7.33 -13.76 -9.44
CA VAL A 50 -8.65 -13.11 -9.46
C VAL A 50 -8.58 -11.77 -8.71
N LEU A 51 -8.80 -10.68 -9.44
CA LEU A 51 -8.74 -9.29 -9.00
C LEU A 51 -7.40 -8.91 -8.35
N GLN A 52 -6.33 -9.62 -8.70
CA GLN A 52 -5.00 -9.39 -8.16
C GLN A 52 -3.91 -9.52 -9.22
N ARG A 53 -2.90 -8.66 -9.13
CA ARG A 53 -1.65 -8.77 -9.89
C ARG A 53 -0.50 -8.64 -8.92
N LYS A 54 0.45 -9.58 -8.93
CA LYS A 54 1.68 -9.48 -8.15
C LYS A 54 2.84 -9.30 -9.09
N LEU A 55 3.48 -8.14 -9.04
CA LEU A 55 4.67 -7.82 -9.81
C LEU A 55 5.90 -8.19 -8.99
N PHE A 56 6.88 -8.82 -9.64
CA PHE A 56 8.17 -9.13 -9.06
C PHE A 56 9.25 -8.30 -9.74
N PHE A 57 10.19 -7.83 -8.93
CA PHE A 57 11.26 -6.97 -9.37
C PHE A 57 12.63 -7.55 -9.01
N SER A 58 13.66 -7.08 -9.69
CA SER A 58 15.07 -7.35 -9.43
C SER A 58 15.86 -6.04 -9.56
N GLY A 59 16.85 -5.83 -8.69
CA GLY A 59 17.70 -4.64 -8.72
C GLY A 59 17.21 -3.45 -7.87
N PHE A 60 16.06 -3.57 -7.21
CA PHE A 60 15.79 -2.77 -6.00
C PHE A 60 16.56 -3.38 -4.81
N HIS A 61 16.87 -2.57 -3.81
CA HIS A 61 17.54 -3.01 -2.58
C HIS A 61 16.57 -3.65 -1.59
N TYR A 62 15.31 -3.20 -1.56
CA TYR A 62 14.31 -3.66 -0.59
C TYR A 62 13.01 -4.14 -1.24
N LEU A 63 12.59 -3.54 -2.35
CA LEU A 63 11.33 -3.85 -3.02
C LEU A 63 11.44 -5.04 -3.99
N ASP A 64 11.19 -6.24 -3.49
CA ASP A 64 11.19 -7.46 -4.32
C ASP A 64 9.86 -7.70 -5.05
N SER A 65 8.74 -7.26 -4.46
CA SER A 65 7.43 -7.44 -5.08
C SER A 65 6.41 -6.39 -4.68
N LEU A 66 5.47 -6.10 -5.59
CA LEU A 66 4.32 -5.25 -5.35
C LEU A 66 3.05 -5.99 -5.75
N GLN A 67 2.15 -6.19 -4.79
CA GLN A 67 0.85 -6.79 -5.03
C GLN A 67 -0.23 -5.70 -5.14
N LEU A 68 -0.93 -5.71 -6.27
CA LEU A 68 -2.11 -4.90 -6.54
C LEU A 68 -3.35 -5.78 -6.34
N VAL A 69 -4.24 -5.37 -5.45
CA VAL A 69 -5.46 -6.12 -5.12
C VAL A 69 -6.67 -5.21 -5.21
N TYR A 70 -7.70 -5.61 -5.97
CA TYR A 70 -9.01 -4.98 -5.86
C TYR A 70 -9.86 -5.72 -4.83
N ASN A 71 -10.04 -5.09 -3.67
CA ASN A 71 -10.93 -5.58 -2.62
C ASN A 71 -12.38 -5.35 -3.04
N TRP A 72 -13.18 -6.43 -3.06
CA TRP A 72 -14.60 -6.39 -3.38
C TRP A 72 -15.42 -6.15 -2.12
N GLU A 73 -16.18 -5.06 -2.09
CA GLU A 73 -17.12 -4.76 -1.02
C GLU A 73 -18.53 -4.54 -1.58
N ASN A 74 -19.49 -5.31 -1.10
CA ASN A 74 -20.90 -5.00 -1.28
C ASN A 74 -21.37 -4.16 -0.10
N ARG A 75 -21.60 -2.86 -0.33
CA ARG A 75 -22.17 -1.97 0.68
C ARG A 75 -23.54 -1.51 0.21
N PHE A 76 -24.55 -1.93 0.94
CA PHE A 76 -25.96 -1.66 0.66
C PHE A 76 -26.37 -2.13 -0.75
N MET A 77 -26.45 -1.21 -1.72
CA MET A 77 -26.84 -1.46 -3.11
C MET A 77 -25.71 -1.17 -4.12
N SER A 78 -24.49 -0.89 -3.65
CA SER A 78 -23.31 -0.61 -4.48
C SER A 78 -22.26 -1.71 -4.34
N VAL A 79 -21.73 -2.13 -5.48
CA VAL A 79 -20.50 -2.93 -5.54
C VAL A 79 -19.33 -1.98 -5.68
N ASN A 80 -18.43 -2.02 -4.69
CA ASN A 80 -17.21 -1.23 -4.68
C ASN A 80 -15.96 -2.09 -4.85
N TYR A 81 -14.99 -1.56 -5.60
CA TYR A 81 -13.67 -2.14 -5.78
C TYR A 81 -12.63 -1.14 -5.30
N ASN A 82 -12.04 -1.40 -4.13
CA ASN A 82 -10.98 -0.56 -3.58
C ASN A 82 -9.62 -1.12 -3.97
N LEU A 83 -8.73 -0.28 -4.48
CA LEU A 83 -7.35 -0.69 -4.76
C LEU A 83 -6.56 -0.73 -3.47
N GLN A 84 -5.94 -1.87 -3.20
CA GLN A 84 -4.94 -2.02 -2.16
C GLN A 84 -3.62 -2.40 -2.82
N MET A 85 -2.59 -1.62 -2.54
CA MET A 85 -1.21 -1.92 -2.88
C MET A 85 -0.53 -2.50 -1.64
N ILE A 86 0.23 -3.58 -1.80
CA ILE A 86 0.81 -4.33 -0.70
C ILE A 86 2.23 -4.73 -1.10
N SER A 87 3.18 -4.48 -0.22
CA SER A 87 4.54 -5.02 -0.32
C SER A 87 4.92 -5.70 0.98
N ALA A 88 5.78 -6.72 0.87
CA ALA A 88 6.40 -7.39 1.99
C ALA A 88 7.92 -7.18 1.87
N PHE A 89 8.53 -6.74 2.97
CA PHE A 89 9.95 -6.46 3.09
C PHE A 89 10.56 -7.47 4.05
N PRO A 90 11.30 -8.47 3.54
CA PRO A 90 11.94 -9.48 4.37
C PRO A 90 12.87 -8.84 5.41
N THR A 91 12.88 -9.39 6.62
CA THR A 91 13.82 -9.01 7.67
C THR A 91 15.02 -9.96 7.64
N ASP A 92 16.24 -9.41 7.60
CA ASP A 92 17.46 -10.20 7.65
C ASP A 92 18.20 -9.99 8.99
N ASN A 93 18.78 -11.05 9.56
CA ASN A 93 19.50 -10.93 10.85
C ASN A 93 20.71 -9.97 10.78
N ASN A 94 21.14 -9.59 9.57
CA ASN A 94 22.28 -8.71 9.36
C ASN A 94 21.92 -7.23 9.55
N ARG A 95 20.77 -6.76 9.04
CA ARG A 95 20.36 -5.34 9.13
C ARG A 95 19.20 -5.12 10.09
N PHE A 96 18.48 -6.19 10.43
CA PHE A 96 17.33 -6.17 11.31
C PHE A 96 17.66 -6.64 12.73
N GLU A 97 17.32 -5.82 13.72
CA GLU A 97 17.12 -6.18 15.11
C GLU A 97 15.65 -6.58 15.29
N GLU A 98 15.41 -7.76 15.87
CA GLU A 98 14.07 -8.35 15.99
C GLU A 98 13.14 -7.45 16.79
N THR A 99 11.95 -7.19 16.24
CA THR A 99 10.91 -6.42 16.91
C THR A 99 9.65 -7.24 17.14
N ASN A 100 8.95 -6.93 18.24
CA ASN A 100 7.65 -7.52 18.55
C ASN A 100 6.55 -7.10 17.56
N ASP A 101 5.32 -7.56 17.80
CA ASP A 101 4.14 -7.11 17.05
C ASP A 101 4.07 -5.59 17.05
N CYS A 102 4.00 -4.99 15.85
CA CYS A 102 3.97 -3.55 15.63
C CYS A 102 2.92 -3.17 14.58
N LEU A 103 2.23 -2.05 14.80
CA LEU A 103 1.28 -1.49 13.85
C LEU A 103 1.39 0.04 13.79
N PHE A 104 1.96 0.53 12.69
CA PHE A 104 2.02 1.95 12.38
C PHE A 104 0.94 2.32 11.36
N THR A 105 0.25 3.42 11.62
CA THR A 105 -0.75 3.98 10.72
C THR A 105 -0.40 5.41 10.40
N LEU A 106 -0.36 5.75 9.11
CA LEU A 106 -0.18 7.11 8.65
C LEU A 106 -1.45 7.92 8.92
N ASN A 107 -1.27 9.10 9.48
CA ASN A 107 -2.31 10.09 9.65
C ASN A 107 -1.86 11.39 8.98
N CYS A 108 -2.64 11.84 8.00
CA CYS A 108 -2.42 13.11 7.32
C CYS A 108 -3.46 14.14 7.76
N THR A 109 -3.00 15.28 8.29
CA THR A 109 -3.85 16.45 8.54
C THR A 109 -3.54 17.56 7.55
N GLN A 110 -4.56 18.29 7.13
CA GLN A 110 -4.41 19.42 6.21
C GLN A 110 -5.07 20.66 6.80
N ASN A 111 -4.30 21.75 6.92
CA ASN A 111 -4.80 23.01 7.46
C ASN A 111 -5.55 23.81 6.37
N GLY A 112 -6.83 23.53 6.19
CA GLY A 112 -7.68 24.18 5.18
C GLY A 112 -7.45 23.67 3.75
N PHE A 113 -8.20 24.21 2.78
CA PHE A 113 -8.26 23.68 1.40
C PHE A 113 -6.95 23.74 0.60
N ARG A 114 -6.00 24.60 0.99
CA ARG A 114 -4.68 24.74 0.37
C ARG A 114 -3.53 24.65 1.39
N GLY A 115 -3.82 24.14 2.59
CA GLY A 115 -2.81 24.01 3.63
C GLY A 115 -1.75 22.98 3.28
N LYS A 116 -0.55 23.18 3.80
CA LYS A 116 0.49 22.16 3.81
C LYS A 116 -0.03 20.92 4.54
N ARG A 117 0.18 19.74 3.95
CA ARG A 117 -0.13 18.46 4.60
C ARG A 117 0.91 18.17 5.68
N ASN A 118 0.43 17.74 6.83
CA ASN A 118 1.25 17.30 7.94
C ASN A 118 1.03 15.81 8.12
N TYR A 119 2.10 15.05 7.89
CA TYR A 119 2.11 13.60 8.07
C TYR A 119 2.58 13.27 9.48
N SER A 120 1.94 12.28 10.09
CA SER A 120 2.31 11.76 11.39
C SER A 120 2.05 10.25 11.42
N TRP A 121 2.98 9.50 11.97
CA TRP A 121 2.81 8.07 12.18
C TRP A 121 2.32 7.82 13.61
N LYS A 122 1.23 7.07 13.73
CA LYS A 122 0.73 6.59 15.04
C LYS A 122 1.04 5.11 15.18
N CYS A 123 1.62 4.72 16.31
CA CYS A 123 1.78 3.31 16.66
C CYS A 123 0.70 2.89 17.67
N SER A 124 -0.02 1.80 17.37
CA SER A 124 -1.13 1.32 18.21
C SER A 124 -0.84 0.01 18.94
N GLN A 125 0.30 -0.62 18.64
CA GLN A 125 0.71 -1.91 19.19
C GLN A 125 2.22 -1.92 19.36
N TRP A 126 2.80 -1.11 20.25
CA TRP A 126 4.23 -1.15 20.55
C TRP A 126 4.44 -1.80 21.92
N LYS A 127 5.37 -2.76 22.01
CA LYS A 127 5.69 -3.48 23.26
C LYS A 127 7.13 -3.30 23.73
N GLU A 128 7.95 -2.59 22.97
CA GLU A 128 9.36 -2.39 23.27
C GLU A 128 9.64 -1.01 23.87
N ASP A 129 10.92 -0.69 24.02
CA ASP A 129 11.38 0.60 24.52
C ASP A 129 10.92 1.76 23.65
N GLU A 130 10.62 2.88 24.30
CA GLU A 130 10.20 4.11 23.65
C GLU A 130 11.31 4.72 22.77
N SER A 131 12.58 4.49 23.12
CA SER A 131 13.73 4.91 22.31
C SER A 131 13.72 4.26 20.92
N LYS A 132 13.47 2.95 20.85
CA LYS A 132 13.35 2.21 19.60
C LYS A 132 12.13 2.67 18.79
N LEU A 133 11.00 2.93 19.45
CA LEU A 133 9.82 3.49 18.79
C LEU A 133 10.13 4.83 18.13
N ASN A 134 10.78 5.74 18.87
CA ASN A 134 11.14 7.05 18.37
C ASN A 134 12.12 6.96 17.20
N ALA A 135 13.10 6.06 17.24
CA ALA A 135 14.01 5.82 16.12
C ALA A 135 13.29 5.31 14.86
N TYR A 136 12.25 4.49 15.01
CA TYR A 136 11.40 4.11 13.86
C TYR A 136 10.58 5.27 13.32
N ILE A 137 9.94 6.04 14.20
CA ILE A 137 9.15 7.21 13.80
C ILE A 137 10.03 8.25 13.10
N GLU A 138 11.25 8.47 13.58
CA GLU A 138 12.21 9.37 12.95
C GLU A 138 12.58 8.91 11.52
N ARG A 139 12.90 7.64 11.34
CA ARG A 139 13.18 7.06 10.02
C ARG A 139 11.98 7.12 9.08
N LEU A 140 10.78 6.82 9.57
CA LEU A 140 9.54 6.94 8.79
C LEU A 140 9.15 8.39 8.46
N ASN A 141 9.69 9.36 9.21
CA ASN A 141 9.56 10.80 8.96
C ASN A 141 10.73 11.36 8.14
N ASN A 142 11.52 10.51 7.49
CA ASN A 142 12.57 10.94 6.56
C ASN A 142 11.97 11.91 5.49
N PRO A 143 12.60 13.07 5.22
CA PRO A 143 12.11 14.05 4.26
C PRO A 143 11.77 13.46 2.89
N PHE A 144 12.56 12.51 2.38
CA PHE A 144 12.29 11.88 1.08
C PHE A 144 11.01 11.04 1.08
N ILE A 145 10.68 10.38 2.21
CA ILE A 145 9.41 9.65 2.37
C ILE A 145 8.26 10.65 2.38
N LEU A 146 8.38 11.73 3.15
CA LEU A 146 7.34 12.76 3.25
C LEU A 146 7.09 13.45 1.89
N ASP A 147 8.14 13.75 1.13
CA ASP A 147 8.04 14.32 -0.21
C ASP A 147 7.30 13.38 -1.18
N ARG A 148 7.52 12.07 -1.07
CA ARG A 148 6.80 11.08 -1.89
C ARG A 148 5.35 10.90 -1.47
N LEU A 149 5.07 10.90 -0.17
CA LEU A 149 3.70 10.89 0.33
C LEU A 149 2.91 12.11 -0.19
N ASP A 150 3.52 13.29 -0.17
CA ASP A 150 2.88 14.51 -0.67
C ASP A 150 2.69 14.52 -2.18
N ALA A 151 3.72 14.13 -2.95
CA ALA A 151 3.66 14.08 -4.41
C ALA A 151 2.65 13.05 -4.94
N LEU A 152 2.27 12.05 -4.13
CA LEU A 152 1.31 11.00 -4.47
C LEU A 152 -0.06 11.21 -3.82
N ASP A 153 -0.27 12.31 -3.09
CA ASP A 153 -1.49 12.61 -2.35
C ASP A 153 -1.93 11.47 -1.40
N ILE A 154 -0.97 10.79 -0.76
CA ILE A 154 -1.25 9.62 0.08
C ILE A 154 -1.75 10.06 1.45
N MET A 155 -2.99 9.71 1.77
CA MET A 155 -3.63 10.10 3.03
C MET A 155 -3.56 9.00 4.11
N GLU A 156 -3.57 7.74 3.69
CA GLU A 156 -3.65 6.58 4.57
C GLU A 156 -2.67 5.49 4.12
N MET A 157 -1.94 4.94 5.08
CA MET A 157 -1.04 3.81 4.88
C MET A 157 -0.90 3.04 6.19
N GLU A 158 -0.76 1.73 6.10
CA GLU A 158 -0.59 0.84 7.24
C GLU A 158 0.70 0.04 7.08
N ILE A 159 1.53 0.05 8.12
CA ILE A 159 2.75 -0.75 8.21
C ILE A 159 2.61 -1.68 9.41
N ARG A 160 2.84 -2.97 9.19
CA ARG A 160 2.63 -4.00 10.20
C ARG A 160 3.79 -4.98 10.24
N HIS A 161 4.21 -5.31 11.46
CA HIS A 161 5.07 -6.44 11.76
C HIS A 161 4.39 -7.32 12.80
N LYS A 162 4.62 -8.62 12.72
CA LYS A 162 4.27 -9.56 13.79
C LYS A 162 5.54 -10.27 14.18
N GLY A 163 5.76 -10.54 15.47
CA GLY A 163 6.98 -11.23 15.91
C GLY A 163 7.14 -12.65 15.34
N SER A 164 6.08 -13.23 14.77
CA SER A 164 6.14 -14.50 14.04
C SER A 164 6.43 -14.35 12.53
N TRP A 165 6.56 -13.12 12.03
CA TRP A 165 6.84 -12.84 10.62
C TRP A 165 8.31 -12.51 10.45
N ASP A 166 8.90 -13.04 9.38
CA ASP A 166 10.23 -12.70 8.88
C ASP A 166 10.16 -11.54 7.86
N TYR A 167 9.13 -10.69 7.96
CA TYR A 167 8.94 -9.56 7.05
C TYR A 167 8.07 -8.46 7.66
N TRP A 168 8.30 -7.23 7.22
CA TRP A 168 7.38 -6.11 7.37
C TRP A 168 6.38 -6.08 6.23
N ARG A 169 5.11 -5.83 6.54
CA ARG A 169 4.06 -5.61 5.53
C ARG A 169 3.71 -4.14 5.48
N VAL A 170 3.86 -3.52 4.31
CA VAL A 170 3.34 -2.19 4.02
C VAL A 170 2.12 -2.35 3.13
N SER A 171 1.05 -1.63 3.47
CA SER A 171 -0.15 -1.58 2.65
C SER A 171 -0.69 -0.17 2.52
N CYS A 172 -1.03 0.22 1.31
CA CYS A 172 -1.67 1.48 0.98
C CYS A 172 -3.03 1.16 0.35
N GLU A 173 -4.11 1.55 1.02
CA GLU A 173 -5.45 1.48 0.42
C GLU A 173 -5.74 2.83 -0.23
N SER A 174 -5.88 2.84 -1.55
CA SER A 174 -6.37 3.99 -2.26
C SER A 174 -7.86 3.82 -2.47
N MET A 175 -8.66 4.79 -2.00
CA MET A 175 -10.04 4.92 -2.43
C MET A 175 -10.06 5.38 -3.89
N ILE A 176 -9.85 4.44 -4.82
CA ILE A 176 -10.34 4.64 -6.18
C ILE A 176 -11.85 4.45 -6.11
N GLY A 177 -12.54 5.54 -5.75
CA GLY A 177 -13.96 5.54 -5.48
C GLY A 177 -14.75 5.04 -6.68
N SER A 178 -15.40 3.89 -6.55
CA SER A 178 -16.69 3.67 -7.19
C SER A 178 -17.75 4.28 -6.28
N ALA A 179 -18.06 5.56 -6.47
CA ALA A 179 -19.31 6.10 -5.96
C ALA A 179 -20.43 5.63 -6.91
N THR A 180 -20.98 4.43 -6.68
CA THR A 180 -22.27 4.05 -7.28
C THR A 180 -23.36 4.57 -6.35
N TRP A 181 -23.76 5.83 -6.52
CA TRP A 181 -25.06 6.29 -6.02
C TRP A 181 -26.06 6.09 -7.16
N ILE A 182 -27.16 5.39 -6.93
CA ILE A 182 -28.18 5.05 -7.95
C ILE A 182 -28.86 6.29 -8.60
N LEU A 183 -28.48 7.53 -8.23
CA LEU A 183 -29.03 8.75 -8.81
C LEU A 183 -28.04 9.63 -9.59
N ILE A 184 -26.76 9.24 -9.68
CA ILE A 184 -25.77 9.91 -10.54
C ILE A 184 -24.91 8.80 -11.15
N PRO A 185 -24.79 8.69 -12.49
CA PRO A 185 -23.99 7.63 -13.09
C PRO A 185 -22.57 7.68 -12.51
N PRO A 186 -21.99 6.53 -12.10
CA PRO A 186 -20.67 6.51 -11.51
C PRO A 186 -19.72 7.15 -12.51
N VAL A 187 -18.81 7.99 -12.04
CA VAL A 187 -17.70 8.44 -12.87
C VAL A 187 -16.89 7.19 -13.23
N LEU A 188 -17.18 6.67 -14.43
CA LEU A 188 -16.69 5.41 -14.99
C LEU A 188 -15.22 5.47 -15.42
N SER A 189 -14.56 6.61 -15.23
CA SER A 189 -13.16 6.81 -15.61
C SER A 189 -12.24 6.06 -14.65
N MET A 190 -11.34 5.28 -15.23
CA MET A 190 -10.11 4.92 -14.54
C MET A 190 -9.40 6.25 -14.26
N ILE A 191 -9.12 6.56 -13.00
CA ILE A 191 -8.03 7.50 -12.70
C ILE A 191 -6.78 6.72 -13.07
N THR A 192 -6.34 6.88 -14.31
CA THR A 192 -5.14 6.22 -14.83
C THR A 192 -3.96 6.97 -14.24
N PRO A 193 -3.15 6.36 -13.38
CA PRO A 193 -1.99 7.04 -12.85
C PRO A 193 -1.02 7.38 -13.98
N LYS A 194 -0.36 8.53 -13.86
CA LYS A 194 0.73 8.89 -14.77
C LYS A 194 1.90 7.93 -14.54
N PRO A 195 2.74 7.68 -15.56
CA PRO A 195 3.97 6.90 -15.36
C PRO A 195 4.82 7.44 -14.21
N GLU A 196 4.96 8.77 -14.10
CA GLU A 196 5.69 9.45 -13.01
C GLU A 196 5.15 9.09 -11.61
N GLU A 197 3.83 8.94 -11.45
CA GLU A 197 3.22 8.54 -10.19
C GLU A 197 3.59 7.08 -9.87
N CYS A 198 3.62 6.20 -10.87
CA CYS A 198 4.04 4.80 -10.69
C CYS A 198 5.52 4.71 -10.28
N PHE A 199 6.41 5.51 -10.89
CA PHE A 199 7.82 5.60 -10.48
C PHE A 199 7.93 6.06 -9.01
N LYS A 200 7.23 7.15 -8.64
CA LYS A 200 7.23 7.67 -7.26
C LYS A 200 6.66 6.67 -6.26
N PHE A 201 5.68 5.86 -6.63
CA PHE A 201 5.18 4.77 -5.78
C PHE A 201 6.26 3.72 -5.52
N LEU A 202 6.97 3.26 -6.56
CA LEU A 202 8.06 2.30 -6.39
C LEU A 202 9.18 2.88 -5.49
N GLU A 203 9.55 4.15 -5.68
CA GLU A 203 10.51 4.83 -4.82
C GLU A 203 10.03 4.95 -3.36
N LEU A 204 8.75 5.26 -3.13
CA LEU A 204 8.20 5.32 -1.78
C LEU A 204 8.29 3.97 -1.07
N TYR A 205 7.90 2.88 -1.74
CA TYR A 205 8.00 1.54 -1.16
C TYR A 205 9.46 1.17 -0.88
N GLU A 206 10.39 1.53 -1.74
CA GLU A 206 11.82 1.30 -1.51
C GLU A 206 12.34 2.07 -0.27
N LEU A 207 11.99 3.35 -0.14
CA LEU A 207 12.37 4.17 1.02
C LEU A 207 11.76 3.65 2.33
N LEU A 208 10.51 3.16 2.28
CA LEU A 208 9.86 2.53 3.42
C LEU A 208 10.55 1.21 3.78
N GLY A 209 10.97 0.42 2.79
CA GLY A 209 11.75 -0.79 3.01
C GLY A 209 13.05 -0.51 3.79
N ASP A 210 13.80 0.52 3.36
CA ASP A 210 15.01 0.97 4.05
C ASP A 210 14.72 1.39 5.50
N ALA A 211 13.72 2.25 5.70
CA ALA A 211 13.35 2.77 7.02
C ALA A 211 12.91 1.67 8.00
N LEU A 212 12.39 0.54 7.50
CA LEU A 212 11.87 -0.56 8.32
C LEU A 212 12.91 -1.63 8.62
N VAL A 213 13.64 -2.08 7.59
CA VAL A 213 14.55 -3.24 7.69
C VAL A 213 15.93 -2.83 8.19
N ASN A 214 16.37 -1.61 7.91
CA ASN A 214 17.68 -1.11 8.34
C ASN A 214 17.59 -0.44 9.72
N ASN A 215 17.39 -1.24 10.77
CA ASN A 215 17.16 -0.76 12.15
C ASN A 215 18.27 -1.11 13.15
N LYS A 216 19.23 -1.96 12.75
CA LYS A 216 20.32 -2.40 13.61
C LYS A 216 21.42 -1.33 13.64
N ILE A 217 21.74 -0.86 14.85
CA ILE A 217 22.84 0.08 15.13
C ILE A 217 24.13 -0.71 15.33
#